data_AF-A0A948AN71-F1
#
_entry.id   AF-A0A948AN71-F1
#
_cell.length_a   1.000
_cell.length_b   1.000
_cell.length_c   1.000
_cell.angle_alpha   90.00
_cell.angle_beta   90.00
_cell.angle_gamma   90.00
#
_symmetry.space_group_name_H-M   'P 1'
#
loop_
_entity.id
_entity.type
_entity.pdbx_description
1 polymer ?
#
loop_
_entity_poly.entity_id
_entity_poly.type
_entity_poly.pdbx_seq_one_letter_code
_entity_poly.pdbx_strand_id
1 'polypeptide(L)'
;ENLDLLDFPTAVKITTSRFVLMRGALARLHRALAQFMLDTHTQEHGYEEVYVPYLVNADSMRGTGQLPKFEEDLFKLSNGMYLIPTAEVPVTNIVRDEIIPAENLPIKLVAHTPCFRSEAGSYGKDTRGMIRQHQFDKVEMVQFVRPEDSYDALEELTGHAEAILRKLDLPYRVVSLCTGDLGFSAAKTYDLEVWLPGQNTYREISSCSNFEAFQARRMQARYRTEKDGKPGKPELIHSINGSGLAVGRALVAVLENYQNADGSVAIPEVLRPYMNGASVIAHE
;
A
#
# COMPACT_ATOMS: atom_id res chain seq x y z
N GLU A 1 -22.81 -4.97 -6.99
CA GLU A 1 -24.22 -4.72 -6.63
C GLU A 1 -25.07 -5.97 -6.89
N ASN A 2 -25.03 -6.57 -8.10
CA ASN A 2 -25.81 -7.78 -8.43
C ASN A 2 -25.56 -9.02 -7.54
N LEU A 3 -24.38 -9.12 -6.90
CA LEU A 3 -24.09 -10.22 -5.96
C LEU A 3 -24.66 -9.97 -4.54
N ASP A 4 -25.17 -8.77 -4.24
CA ASP A 4 -25.62 -8.34 -2.90
C ASP A 4 -24.57 -8.50 -1.76
N LEU A 5 -23.28 -8.50 -2.12
CA LEU A 5 -22.16 -8.64 -1.16
C LEU A 5 -21.42 -7.32 -0.85
N LEU A 6 -21.78 -6.21 -1.49
CA LEU A 6 -21.29 -4.85 -1.22
C LEU A 6 -22.47 -3.95 -0.81
N ASP A 7 -22.48 -3.54 0.45
CA ASP A 7 -23.59 -2.81 1.08
C ASP A 7 -23.15 -1.41 1.50
N PHE A 8 -23.22 -0.47 0.56
CA PHE A 8 -22.94 0.95 0.81
C PHE A 8 -24.01 1.63 1.69
N PRO A 9 -25.33 1.42 1.49
CA PRO A 9 -26.35 2.05 2.33
C PRO A 9 -26.20 1.72 3.82
N THR A 10 -25.92 0.46 4.16
CA THR A 10 -25.66 0.09 5.56
C THR A 10 -24.34 0.68 6.06
N ALA A 11 -23.29 0.75 5.23
CA ALA A 11 -22.06 1.43 5.63
C ALA A 11 -22.30 2.92 5.96
N VAL A 12 -23.07 3.64 5.15
CA VAL A 12 -23.47 5.03 5.41
C VAL A 12 -24.25 5.14 6.73
N LYS A 13 -25.15 4.20 7.01
CA LYS A 13 -25.89 4.15 8.28
C LYS A 13 -24.99 3.93 9.49
N ILE A 14 -23.90 3.16 9.34
CA ILE A 14 -22.94 2.88 10.43
C ILE A 14 -21.98 4.05 10.64
N THR A 15 -21.51 4.68 9.55
CA THR A 15 -20.50 5.75 9.58
C THR A 15 -20.96 6.99 8.81
N THR A 16 -20.67 7.05 7.51
CA THR A 16 -20.98 8.12 6.56
C THR A 16 -20.65 7.65 5.14
N SER A 17 -20.74 8.51 4.13
CA SER A 17 -20.30 8.22 2.76
C SER A 17 -18.82 7.79 2.67
N ARG A 18 -18.42 7.12 1.58
CA ARG A 18 -17.06 6.63 1.33
C ARG A 18 -16.57 5.57 2.33
N PHE A 19 -17.51 4.80 2.86
CA PHE A 19 -17.27 3.53 3.54
C PHE A 19 -18.06 2.41 2.85
N VAL A 20 -17.65 1.16 3.08
CA VAL A 20 -18.26 -0.02 2.47
C VAL A 20 -18.39 -1.14 3.50
N LEU A 21 -19.50 -1.86 3.45
CA LEU A 21 -19.68 -3.12 4.17
C LEU A 21 -19.60 -4.26 3.16
N MET A 22 -18.66 -5.19 3.38
CA MET A 22 -18.51 -6.40 2.57
C MET A 22 -19.06 -7.61 3.32
N ARG A 23 -19.71 -8.54 2.61
CA ARG A 23 -20.30 -9.75 3.19
C ARG A 23 -19.85 -11.02 2.46
N GLY A 24 -20.01 -12.16 3.14
CA GLY A 24 -19.90 -13.50 2.55
C GLY A 24 -18.59 -13.75 1.80
N ALA A 25 -18.71 -14.38 0.63
CA ALA A 25 -17.59 -14.76 -0.22
C ALA A 25 -16.75 -13.55 -0.68
N LEU A 26 -17.34 -12.35 -0.76
CA LEU A 26 -16.61 -11.17 -1.19
C LEU A 26 -15.68 -10.62 -0.10
N ALA A 27 -16.16 -10.56 1.14
CA ALA A 27 -15.31 -10.25 2.29
C ALA A 27 -14.17 -11.28 2.44
N ARG A 28 -14.45 -12.55 2.11
CA ARG A 28 -13.43 -13.60 2.04
C ARG A 28 -12.41 -13.35 0.93
N LEU A 29 -12.85 -12.97 -0.28
CA LEU A 29 -11.96 -12.64 -1.39
C LEU A 29 -11.05 -11.45 -1.07
N HIS A 30 -11.60 -10.41 -0.43
CA HIS A 30 -10.82 -9.26 0.04
C HIS A 30 -9.70 -9.70 1.01
N ARG A 31 -10.02 -10.57 1.98
CA ARG A 31 -9.01 -11.16 2.87
C ARG A 31 -8.02 -12.04 2.11
N ALA A 32 -8.49 -12.87 1.18
CA ALA A 32 -7.63 -13.74 0.38
C ALA A 32 -6.58 -12.96 -0.42
N LEU A 33 -6.96 -11.82 -1.00
CA LEU A 33 -6.04 -10.92 -1.68
C LEU A 33 -4.93 -10.43 -0.74
N ALA A 34 -5.28 -9.93 0.44
CA ALA A 34 -4.29 -9.45 1.41
C ALA A 34 -3.33 -10.57 1.86
N GLN A 35 -3.85 -11.77 2.13
CA GLN A 35 -3.02 -12.91 2.53
C GLN A 35 -2.10 -13.40 1.41
N PHE A 36 -2.61 -13.50 0.19
CA PHE A 36 -1.81 -13.83 -0.99
C PHE A 36 -0.67 -12.83 -1.22
N MET A 37 -0.95 -11.53 -1.06
CA MET A 37 0.05 -10.48 -1.17
C MET A 37 1.14 -10.64 -0.10
N LEU A 38 0.75 -10.77 1.18
CA LEU A 38 1.70 -10.99 2.28
C LEU A 38 2.55 -12.24 2.07
N ASP A 39 1.94 -13.38 1.76
CA ASP A 39 2.65 -14.63 1.52
C ASP A 39 3.64 -14.50 0.36
N THR A 40 3.24 -13.84 -0.74
CA THR A 40 4.16 -13.61 -1.86
C THR A 40 5.36 -12.77 -1.43
N HIS A 41 5.14 -11.65 -0.72
CA HIS A 41 6.24 -10.77 -0.33
C HIS A 41 7.18 -11.39 0.72
N THR A 42 6.63 -12.18 1.64
CA THR A 42 7.42 -12.83 2.71
C THR A 42 8.16 -14.07 2.22
N GLN A 43 7.50 -14.91 1.41
CA GLN A 43 8.04 -16.21 0.99
C GLN A 43 8.89 -16.12 -0.27
N GLU A 44 8.63 -15.15 -1.16
CA GLU A 44 9.31 -15.05 -2.46
C GLU A 44 10.20 -13.81 -2.59
N HIS A 45 9.82 -12.68 -1.97
CA HIS A 45 10.51 -11.40 -2.17
C HIS A 45 11.42 -10.98 -0.99
N GLY A 46 11.51 -11.81 0.07
CA GLY A 46 12.43 -11.63 1.18
C GLY A 46 12.08 -10.47 2.14
N TYR A 47 10.80 -10.14 2.27
CA TYR A 47 10.35 -9.15 3.25
C TYR A 47 10.05 -9.82 4.61
N GLU A 48 10.39 -9.14 5.69
CA GLU A 48 9.92 -9.48 7.04
C GLU A 48 8.51 -8.91 7.25
N GLU A 49 7.58 -9.73 7.72
CA GLU A 49 6.23 -9.28 8.06
C GLU A 49 6.23 -8.59 9.43
N VAL A 50 5.64 -7.40 9.51
CA VAL A 50 5.51 -6.63 10.75
C VAL A 50 4.07 -6.25 11.03
N TYR A 51 3.63 -6.45 12.26
CA TYR A 51 2.38 -5.91 12.79
C TYR A 51 2.65 -4.54 13.43
N VAL A 52 2.00 -3.48 12.96
CA VAL A 52 2.28 -2.11 13.37
C VAL A 52 1.07 -1.39 13.98
N PRO A 53 1.28 -0.38 14.85
CA PRO A 53 0.18 0.44 15.36
C PRO A 53 -0.53 1.24 14.26
N TYR A 54 -1.86 1.30 14.33
CA TYR A 54 -2.67 2.13 13.41
C TYR A 54 -2.88 3.56 13.91
N LEU A 55 -2.50 3.83 15.15
CA LEU A 55 -2.47 5.15 15.76
C LEU A 55 -1.00 5.53 16.00
N VAL A 56 -0.60 6.68 15.49
CA VAL A 56 0.77 7.19 15.62
C VAL A 56 0.79 8.60 16.18
N ASN A 57 1.91 8.97 16.79
CA ASN A 57 2.14 10.32 17.28
C ASN A 57 2.52 11.29 16.13
N ALA A 58 2.49 12.59 16.44
CA ALA A 58 2.83 13.64 15.48
C ALA A 58 4.27 13.54 14.95
N ASP A 59 5.22 13.06 15.75
CA ASP A 59 6.62 12.92 15.32
C ASP A 59 6.78 11.88 14.22
N SER A 60 5.96 10.82 14.25
CA SER A 60 5.96 9.81 13.20
C SER A 60 5.43 10.39 11.88
N MET A 61 4.34 11.15 11.95
CA MET A 61 3.80 11.88 10.79
C MET A 61 4.76 12.95 10.24
N ARG A 62 5.58 13.57 11.09
CA ARG A 62 6.64 14.50 10.66
C ARG A 62 7.79 13.77 9.98
N GLY A 63 8.16 12.59 10.48
CA GLY A 63 9.23 11.75 9.94
C GLY A 63 9.01 11.40 8.47
N THR A 64 7.81 10.93 8.14
CA THR A 64 7.46 10.49 6.79
C THR A 64 6.89 11.60 5.89
N GLY A 65 6.70 12.81 6.41
CA GLY A 65 6.43 14.01 5.60
C GLY A 65 4.96 14.42 5.50
N GLN A 66 4.03 13.71 6.16
CA GLN A 66 2.62 14.12 6.23
C GLN A 66 2.47 15.45 6.96
N LEU A 67 3.17 15.63 8.09
CA LEU A 67 3.21 16.92 8.79
C LEU A 67 4.41 17.78 8.37
N PRO A 68 4.22 19.11 8.28
CA PRO A 68 3.02 19.87 8.65
C PRO A 68 2.01 20.09 7.50
N LYS A 69 2.37 19.75 6.25
CA LYS A 69 1.66 20.22 5.05
C LYS A 69 0.30 19.55 4.82
N PHE A 70 0.16 18.28 5.17
CA PHE A 70 -0.98 17.44 4.79
C PHE A 70 -1.84 17.06 6.01
N GLU A 71 -1.89 17.89 7.05
CA GLU A 71 -2.67 17.58 8.25
C GLU A 71 -4.18 17.42 7.93
N GLU A 72 -4.69 18.19 6.96
CA GLU A 72 -6.10 18.13 6.54
C GLU A 72 -6.47 16.79 5.88
N ASP A 73 -5.48 16.06 5.33
CA ASP A 73 -5.68 14.74 4.70
C ASP A 73 -5.77 13.60 5.73
N LEU A 74 -5.56 13.88 7.02
CA LEU A 74 -5.46 12.90 8.10
C LEU A 74 -6.68 12.93 9.02
N PHE A 75 -7.01 11.77 9.60
CA PHE A 75 -7.88 11.71 10.76
C PHE A 75 -7.07 11.89 12.05
N LYS A 76 -7.22 13.05 12.69
CA LYS A 76 -6.61 13.41 13.97
C LYS A 76 -7.56 13.16 15.13
N LEU A 77 -7.07 12.51 16.18
CA LEU A 77 -7.81 12.24 17.41
C LEU A 77 -7.68 13.41 18.39
N SER A 78 -8.62 13.51 19.33
CA SER A 78 -8.66 14.59 20.34
C SER A 78 -7.43 14.64 21.25
N ASN A 79 -6.75 13.51 21.45
CA ASN A 79 -5.51 13.42 22.22
C ASN A 79 -4.23 13.71 21.40
N GLY A 80 -4.37 14.17 20.15
CA GLY A 80 -3.25 14.54 19.29
C GLY A 80 -2.55 13.37 18.58
N MET A 81 -3.10 12.15 18.67
CA MET A 81 -2.69 11.03 17.83
C MET A 81 -3.37 11.09 16.45
N TYR A 82 -2.86 10.32 15.50
CA TYR A 82 -3.37 10.27 14.14
C TYR A 82 -3.60 8.82 13.72
N LEU A 83 -4.69 8.56 12.99
CA LEU A 83 -4.83 7.31 12.23
C LEU A 83 -3.86 7.33 11.04
N ILE A 84 -3.27 6.18 10.73
CA ILE A 84 -2.29 6.08 9.65
C ILE A 84 -2.97 6.16 8.26
N PRO A 85 -2.47 6.99 7.33
CA PRO A 85 -2.96 7.02 5.94
C PRO A 85 -2.35 5.92 5.06
N THR A 86 -1.35 5.22 5.59
CA THR A 86 -0.60 4.11 5.00
C THR A 86 0.30 3.48 6.06
N ALA A 87 0.58 2.18 5.96
CA ALA A 87 1.56 1.49 6.81
C ALA A 87 2.99 2.04 6.65
N GLU A 88 3.30 2.74 5.55
CA GLU A 88 4.56 3.47 5.38
C GLU A 88 4.87 4.34 6.61
N VAL A 89 3.88 5.02 7.20
CA VAL A 89 4.11 5.93 8.33
C VAL A 89 4.74 5.19 9.52
N PRO A 90 4.08 4.17 10.11
CA PRO A 90 4.66 3.46 11.24
C PRO A 90 5.86 2.60 10.84
N VAL A 91 5.85 1.94 9.67
CA VAL A 91 6.94 1.03 9.26
C VAL A 91 8.23 1.81 9.01
N THR A 92 8.16 2.93 8.29
CA THR A 92 9.34 3.77 8.03
C THR A 92 9.92 4.36 9.34
N ASN A 93 9.07 4.65 10.33
CA ASN A 93 9.51 5.18 11.62
C ASN A 93 10.14 4.14 12.57
N ILE A 94 10.16 2.85 12.22
CA ILE A 94 10.86 1.82 13.02
C ILE A 94 12.35 2.16 13.17
N VAL A 95 12.95 2.79 12.16
CA VAL A 95 14.37 3.17 12.15
C VAL A 95 14.63 4.62 12.57
N ARG A 96 13.62 5.31 13.14
CA ARG A 96 13.78 6.69 13.60
C ARG A 96 14.78 6.74 14.76
N ASP A 97 15.70 7.70 14.69
CA ASP A 97 16.80 7.94 15.64
C ASP A 97 17.81 6.79 15.76
N GLU A 98 17.80 5.82 14.84
CA GLU A 98 18.69 4.67 14.84
C GLU A 98 19.97 4.87 14.00
N ILE A 99 21.03 4.15 14.37
CA ILE A 99 22.25 3.98 13.56
C ILE A 99 22.42 2.50 13.24
N ILE A 100 22.04 2.12 12.03
CA ILE A 100 22.00 0.74 11.55
C ILE A 100 23.41 0.30 11.10
N PRO A 101 23.89 -0.89 11.50
CA PRO A 101 25.10 -1.48 10.91
C PRO A 101 24.92 -1.73 9.41
N ALA A 102 25.90 -1.37 8.58
CA ALA A 102 25.79 -1.45 7.12
C ALA A 102 25.57 -2.88 6.59
N GLU A 103 25.98 -3.89 7.34
CA GLU A 103 25.77 -5.32 7.06
C GLU A 103 24.32 -5.78 7.26
N ASN A 104 23.50 -5.00 7.97
CA ASN A 104 22.07 -5.27 8.15
C ASN A 104 21.21 -4.66 7.03
N LEU A 105 21.82 -3.95 6.07
CA LEU A 105 21.13 -3.41 4.90
C LEU A 105 21.27 -4.37 3.70
N PRO A 106 20.23 -4.53 2.86
CA PRO A 106 18.93 -3.86 2.93
C PRO A 106 18.01 -4.44 4.02
N ILE A 107 17.22 -3.58 4.68
CA ILE A 107 16.09 -4.02 5.52
C ILE A 107 14.82 -3.93 4.65
N LYS A 108 14.05 -5.02 4.60
CA LYS A 108 12.83 -5.14 3.78
C LYS A 108 11.67 -5.54 4.68
N LEU A 109 10.69 -4.65 4.86
CA LEU A 109 9.53 -4.86 5.74
C LEU A 109 8.22 -4.80 4.96
N VAL A 110 7.27 -5.67 5.31
CA VAL A 110 5.92 -5.70 4.73
C VAL A 110 4.84 -5.68 5.82
N ALA A 111 3.75 -4.95 5.60
CA ALA A 111 2.64 -4.90 6.54
C ALA A 111 1.29 -4.81 5.82
N HIS A 112 0.30 -5.55 6.30
CA HIS A 112 -1.12 -5.37 5.93
C HIS A 112 -1.81 -4.52 7.00
N THR A 113 -2.31 -3.35 6.63
CA THR A 113 -3.04 -2.49 7.56
C THR A 113 -4.29 -1.88 6.92
N PRO A 114 -5.31 -1.53 7.72
CA PRO A 114 -6.26 -0.50 7.31
C PRO A 114 -5.53 0.84 7.17
N CYS A 115 -5.94 1.64 6.21
CA CYS A 115 -5.42 2.96 5.89
C CYS A 115 -6.57 3.97 5.92
N PHE A 116 -6.33 5.14 6.53
CA PHE A 116 -7.36 6.14 6.79
C PHE A 116 -7.01 7.49 6.15
N ARG A 117 -7.85 7.98 5.25
CA ARG A 117 -7.65 9.28 4.56
C ARG A 117 -8.92 10.12 4.62
N SER A 118 -8.80 11.39 4.97
CA SER A 118 -9.95 12.30 5.01
C SER A 118 -10.51 12.59 3.61
N GLU A 119 -9.71 12.37 2.56
CA GLU A 119 -10.06 12.66 1.16
C GLU A 119 -10.54 14.11 0.97
N ALA A 120 -9.95 15.04 1.72
CA ALA A 120 -10.22 16.47 1.60
C ALA A 120 -10.00 16.96 0.15
N GLY A 121 -10.90 17.82 -0.34
CA GLY A 121 -10.83 18.36 -1.70
C GLY A 121 -11.28 17.41 -2.83
N SER A 122 -11.74 16.18 -2.53
CA SER A 122 -12.21 15.20 -3.53
C SER A 122 -13.70 15.31 -3.91
N TYR A 123 -14.32 16.48 -3.72
CA TYR A 123 -15.77 16.65 -3.91
C TYR A 123 -16.20 16.28 -5.34
N GLY A 124 -17.16 15.35 -5.46
CA GLY A 124 -17.69 14.89 -6.74
C GLY A 124 -16.82 13.90 -7.53
N LYS A 125 -15.58 13.58 -7.10
CA LYS A 125 -14.72 12.58 -7.73
C LYS A 125 -14.88 11.20 -7.10
N ASP A 126 -14.99 10.16 -7.93
CA ASP A 126 -15.06 8.75 -7.52
C ASP A 126 -16.05 8.52 -6.36
N THR A 127 -17.26 9.09 -6.48
CA THR A 127 -18.28 9.08 -5.43
C THR A 127 -19.01 7.73 -5.32
N ARG A 128 -18.95 6.89 -6.36
CA ARG A 128 -19.54 5.55 -6.42
C ARG A 128 -18.45 4.49 -6.43
N GLY A 129 -18.66 3.40 -5.71
CA GLY A 129 -17.77 2.23 -5.68
C GLY A 129 -16.68 2.33 -4.62
N MET A 130 -15.60 1.56 -4.80
CA MET A 130 -14.54 1.35 -3.80
C MET A 130 -13.17 1.96 -4.18
N ILE A 131 -13.09 2.73 -5.26
CA ILE A 131 -11.81 3.31 -5.72
C ILE A 131 -11.25 4.34 -4.73
N ARG A 132 -12.13 5.14 -4.11
CA ARG A 132 -11.80 6.20 -3.16
C ARG A 132 -12.66 6.09 -1.91
N GLN A 133 -12.05 5.66 -0.80
CA GLN A 133 -12.71 5.40 0.48
C GLN A 133 -11.96 6.12 1.61
N HIS A 134 -12.66 6.46 2.70
CA HIS A 134 -12.01 6.96 3.91
C HIS A 134 -11.21 5.87 4.63
N GLN A 135 -11.61 4.62 4.48
CA GLN A 135 -10.92 3.45 5.00
C GLN A 135 -10.73 2.41 3.88
N PHE A 136 -9.51 1.95 3.71
CA PHE A 136 -9.18 0.87 2.76
C PHE A 136 -7.99 0.07 3.27
N ASP A 137 -7.88 -1.19 2.87
CA ASP A 137 -6.75 -2.03 3.23
C ASP A 137 -5.64 -1.94 2.18
N LYS A 138 -4.40 -2.03 2.65
CA LYS A 138 -3.20 -2.05 1.82
C LYS A 138 -2.15 -2.99 2.39
N VAL A 139 -1.48 -3.73 1.51
CA VAL A 139 -0.22 -4.40 1.83
C VAL A 139 0.89 -3.47 1.36
N GLU A 140 1.69 -2.96 2.29
CA GLU A 140 2.75 -1.99 2.01
C GLU A 140 4.12 -2.65 2.12
N MET A 141 4.98 -2.40 1.14
CA MET A 141 6.39 -2.75 1.17
C MET A 141 7.21 -1.52 1.52
N VAL A 142 8.18 -1.65 2.42
CA VAL A 142 9.17 -0.61 2.75
C VAL A 142 10.56 -1.22 2.68
N GLN A 143 11.49 -0.52 2.03
CA GLN A 143 12.90 -0.88 2.04
C GLN A 143 13.76 0.26 2.60
N PHE A 144 14.77 -0.10 3.37
CA PHE A 144 15.84 0.79 3.80
C PHE A 144 17.15 0.27 3.24
N VAL A 145 17.85 1.12 2.50
CA VAL A 145 19.02 0.72 1.71
C VAL A 145 20.12 1.76 1.81
N ARG A 146 21.31 1.39 1.35
CA ARG A 146 22.42 2.34 1.19
C ARG A 146 22.10 3.32 0.06
N PRO A 147 22.57 4.58 0.12
CA PRO A 147 22.27 5.57 -0.89
C PRO A 147 22.56 5.13 -2.33
N GLU A 148 23.66 4.43 -2.54
CA GLU A 148 24.11 3.90 -3.83
C GLU A 148 23.17 2.85 -4.44
N ASP A 149 22.37 2.15 -3.62
CA ASP A 149 21.50 1.05 -4.04
C ASP A 149 20.04 1.50 -4.26
N SER A 150 19.68 2.76 -3.95
CA SER A 150 18.27 3.14 -3.79
C SER A 150 17.44 3.14 -5.07
N TYR A 151 18.05 3.41 -6.22
CA TYR A 151 17.36 3.37 -7.50
C TYR A 151 17.15 1.93 -7.96
N ASP A 152 18.13 1.04 -7.77
CA ASP A 152 17.96 -0.39 -8.05
C ASP A 152 16.91 -1.02 -7.15
N ALA A 153 16.88 -0.62 -5.87
CA ALA A 153 15.83 -1.02 -4.92
C ALA A 153 14.43 -0.56 -5.33
N LEU A 154 14.30 0.61 -5.98
CA LEU A 154 13.01 1.08 -6.51
C LEU A 154 12.54 0.22 -7.69
N GLU A 155 13.44 -0.14 -8.61
CA GLU A 155 13.10 -1.01 -9.73
C GLU A 155 12.72 -2.42 -9.22
N GLU A 156 13.45 -2.95 -8.23
CA GLU A 156 13.12 -4.23 -7.57
C GLU A 156 11.73 -4.19 -6.89
N LEU A 157 11.48 -3.18 -6.05
CA LEU A 157 10.22 -3.04 -5.33
C LEU A 157 9.04 -2.86 -6.30
N THR A 158 9.23 -2.10 -7.38
CA THR A 158 8.21 -1.95 -8.43
C THR A 158 7.90 -3.30 -9.08
N GLY A 159 8.95 -4.06 -9.42
CA GLY A 159 8.84 -5.42 -9.95
C GLY A 159 8.10 -6.39 -9.03
N HIS A 160 8.25 -6.25 -7.71
CA HIS A 160 7.50 -7.03 -6.72
C HIS A 160 6.00 -6.69 -6.71
N ALA A 161 5.64 -5.41 -6.83
CA ALA A 161 4.24 -5.01 -6.95
C ALA A 161 3.62 -5.50 -8.27
N GLU A 162 4.37 -5.43 -9.37
CA GLU A 162 3.96 -5.99 -10.67
C GLU A 162 3.79 -7.52 -10.62
N ALA A 163 4.60 -8.24 -9.85
CA ALA A 163 4.50 -9.69 -9.71
C ALA A 163 3.13 -10.13 -9.17
N ILE A 164 2.54 -9.36 -8.26
CA ILE A 164 1.18 -9.58 -7.77
C ILE A 164 0.16 -9.46 -8.91
N LEU A 165 0.25 -8.41 -9.73
CA LEU A 165 -0.65 -8.19 -10.88
C LEU A 165 -0.50 -9.30 -11.93
N ARG A 166 0.73 -9.71 -12.24
CA ARG A 166 1.01 -10.83 -13.17
C ARG A 166 0.47 -12.16 -12.66
N LYS A 167 0.67 -12.48 -11.38
CA LYS A 167 0.12 -13.72 -10.76
C LYS A 167 -1.40 -13.74 -10.72
N LEU A 168 -2.03 -12.56 -10.58
CA LEU A 168 -3.48 -12.37 -10.67
C LEU A 168 -3.99 -12.28 -12.11
N ASP A 169 -3.13 -12.36 -13.12
CA ASP A 169 -3.45 -12.18 -14.54
C ASP A 169 -4.30 -10.91 -14.80
N LEU A 170 -3.91 -9.80 -14.18
CA LEU A 170 -4.57 -8.51 -14.35
C LEU A 170 -3.78 -7.63 -15.32
N PRO A 171 -4.37 -7.15 -16.44
CA PRO A 171 -3.68 -6.23 -17.35
C PRO A 171 -3.36 -4.90 -16.64
N TYR A 172 -2.14 -4.42 -16.80
CA TYR A 172 -1.69 -3.17 -16.19
C TYR A 172 -0.68 -2.43 -17.07
N ARG A 173 -0.41 -1.18 -16.71
CA ARG A 173 0.71 -0.38 -17.24
C ARG A 173 1.51 0.23 -16.10
N VAL A 174 2.78 0.52 -16.37
CA VAL A 174 3.68 1.23 -15.46
C VAL A 174 3.88 2.65 -15.99
N VAL A 175 3.72 3.64 -15.12
CA VAL A 175 3.85 5.07 -15.46
C VAL A 175 4.91 5.69 -14.57
N SER A 176 5.97 6.24 -15.18
CA SER A 176 6.89 7.13 -14.45
C SER A 176 6.23 8.50 -14.31
N LEU A 177 6.03 8.95 -13.06
CA LEU A 177 5.39 10.24 -12.81
C LEU A 177 6.28 11.41 -13.26
N CYS A 178 5.63 12.46 -13.77
CA CYS A 178 6.32 13.70 -14.10
C CYS A 178 6.46 14.59 -12.85
N THR A 179 7.34 15.59 -12.90
CA THR A 179 7.66 16.45 -11.74
C THR A 179 6.45 17.17 -11.15
N GLY A 180 5.42 17.47 -11.95
CA GLY A 180 4.19 18.14 -11.48
C GLY A 180 3.24 17.23 -10.70
N ASP A 181 3.40 15.92 -10.80
CA ASP A 181 2.53 14.90 -10.18
C ASP A 181 3.25 14.08 -9.09
N LEU A 182 4.54 14.34 -8.86
CA LEU A 182 5.30 13.71 -7.79
C LEU A 182 4.76 14.10 -6.41
N GLY A 183 4.64 13.10 -5.53
CA GLY A 183 4.37 13.31 -4.12
C GLY A 183 5.47 14.14 -3.45
N PHE A 184 5.09 14.93 -2.44
CA PHE A 184 5.98 15.91 -1.80
C PHE A 184 7.31 15.35 -1.29
N SER A 185 7.34 14.09 -0.86
CA SER A 185 8.52 13.46 -0.28
C SER A 185 9.33 12.61 -1.26
N ALA A 186 8.78 12.31 -2.44
CA ALA A 186 9.40 11.40 -3.41
C ALA A 186 10.39 12.13 -4.31
N ALA A 187 11.52 11.49 -4.59
CA ALA A 187 12.47 11.90 -5.63
C ALA A 187 12.11 11.29 -6.99
N LYS A 188 11.59 10.06 -7.00
CA LYS A 188 11.11 9.34 -8.19
C LYS A 188 9.96 8.40 -7.80
N THR A 189 8.94 8.32 -8.64
CA THR A 189 7.76 7.47 -8.42
C THR A 189 7.34 6.77 -9.70
N TYR A 190 6.98 5.50 -9.56
CA TYR A 190 6.25 4.73 -10.54
C TYR A 190 4.84 4.40 -10.02
N ASP A 191 3.84 4.67 -10.84
CA ASP A 191 2.49 4.19 -10.60
C ASP A 191 2.23 2.96 -11.47
N LEU A 192 1.69 1.92 -10.83
CA LEU A 192 1.07 0.80 -11.52
C LEU A 192 -0.41 1.11 -11.65
N GLU A 193 -0.90 1.10 -12.88
CA GLU A 193 -2.31 1.30 -13.16
C GLU A 193 -2.91 0.04 -13.77
N VAL A 194 -3.97 -0.48 -13.15
CA VAL A 194 -4.67 -1.69 -13.57
C VAL A 194 -5.83 -1.35 -14.50
N TRP A 195 -6.08 -2.18 -15.50
CA TRP A 195 -7.20 -2.03 -16.42
C TRP A 195 -8.53 -2.33 -15.71
N LEU A 196 -9.49 -1.42 -15.85
CA LEU A 196 -10.87 -1.59 -15.35
C LEU A 196 -11.85 -1.59 -16.53
N PRO A 197 -12.31 -2.77 -16.99
CA PRO A 197 -13.22 -2.89 -18.13
C PRO A 197 -14.49 -2.04 -18.01
N GLY A 198 -15.08 -1.95 -16.82
CA GLY A 198 -16.30 -1.17 -16.57
C GLY A 198 -16.09 0.34 -16.70
N GLN A 199 -14.85 0.81 -16.57
CA GLN A 199 -14.47 2.21 -16.73
C GLN A 199 -13.76 2.50 -18.05
N ASN A 200 -13.45 1.46 -18.84
CA ASN A 200 -12.69 1.54 -20.09
C ASN A 200 -11.40 2.38 -19.96
N THR A 201 -10.68 2.20 -18.85
CA THR A 201 -9.45 2.95 -18.57
C THR A 201 -8.56 2.23 -17.56
N TYR A 202 -7.32 2.69 -17.45
CA TYR A 202 -6.40 2.29 -16.40
C TYR A 202 -6.60 3.16 -15.15
N ARG A 203 -6.52 2.55 -13.96
CA ARG A 203 -6.57 3.23 -12.66
C ARG A 203 -5.41 2.80 -11.79
N GLU A 204 -4.77 3.75 -11.13
CA GLU A 204 -3.72 3.50 -10.15
C GLU A 204 -4.16 2.42 -9.13
N ILE A 205 -3.30 1.43 -8.91
CA ILE A 205 -3.47 0.36 -7.91
C ILE A 205 -2.27 0.25 -6.96
N SER A 206 -1.13 0.80 -7.39
CA SER A 206 0.08 0.96 -6.58
C SER A 206 0.83 2.21 -7.00
N SER A 207 1.50 2.81 -6.02
CA SER A 207 2.52 3.84 -6.21
C SER A 207 3.77 3.39 -5.47
N CYS A 208 4.91 3.39 -6.16
CA CYS A 208 6.22 2.93 -5.69
C CYS A 208 7.21 4.09 -5.79
N SER A 209 7.80 4.50 -4.67
CA SER A 209 8.57 5.75 -4.57
C SER A 209 9.91 5.56 -3.88
N ASN A 210 10.94 6.23 -4.42
CA ASN A 210 12.22 6.43 -3.77
C ASN A 210 12.24 7.83 -3.15
N PHE A 211 12.52 7.91 -1.85
CA PHE A 211 12.52 9.15 -1.08
C PHE A 211 13.93 9.72 -0.89
N GLU A 212 14.95 9.01 -1.41
CA GLU A 212 16.35 9.24 -1.09
C GLU A 212 16.51 9.43 0.43
N ALA A 213 17.24 10.46 0.84
CA ALA A 213 17.45 10.79 2.25
C ALA A 213 16.35 11.68 2.86
N PHE A 214 15.23 11.97 2.18
CA PHE A 214 14.24 12.95 2.66
C PHE A 214 13.64 12.57 4.02
N GLN A 215 13.11 11.36 4.12
CA GLN A 215 12.49 10.87 5.35
C GLN A 215 13.58 10.56 6.40
N ALA A 216 14.67 9.91 5.99
CA ALA A 216 15.81 9.61 6.85
C ALA A 216 16.36 10.87 7.56
N ARG A 217 16.44 12.00 6.85
CA ARG A 217 16.87 13.28 7.43
C ARG A 217 15.90 13.81 8.48
N ARG A 218 14.59 13.63 8.30
CA ARG A 218 13.58 14.05 9.29
C ARG A 218 13.59 13.16 10.52
N MET A 219 13.86 11.87 10.32
CA MET A 219 13.87 10.85 11.38
C MET A 219 15.26 10.65 12.01
N GLN A 220 16.30 11.31 11.50
CA GLN A 220 17.69 11.05 11.88
C GLN A 220 18.09 9.55 11.77
N ALA A 221 17.47 8.83 10.83
CA ALA A 221 17.76 7.44 10.53
C ALA A 221 19.06 7.34 9.73
N ARG A 222 20.04 6.62 10.27
CA ARG A 222 21.40 6.56 9.71
C ARG A 222 21.89 5.13 9.64
N TYR A 223 22.92 4.91 8.86
CA TYR A 223 23.73 3.71 8.90
C TYR A 223 25.20 4.07 9.08
N ARG A 224 26.01 3.11 9.50
CA ARG A 224 27.46 3.26 9.53
C ARG A 224 28.14 2.02 8.99
N THR A 225 29.20 2.22 8.24
CA THR A 225 30.11 1.14 7.86
C THR A 225 31.11 0.89 8.97
N GLU A 226 31.56 -0.35 9.13
CA GLU A 226 32.73 -0.67 9.94
C GLU A 226 33.90 -1.00 9.02
N LYS A 227 35.06 -0.42 9.33
CA LYS A 227 36.30 -0.71 8.61
C LYS A 227 37.41 -0.95 9.63
N ASP A 228 38.08 -2.09 9.53
CA ASP A 228 39.17 -2.49 10.42
C ASP A 228 38.79 -2.44 11.91
N GLY A 229 37.54 -2.82 12.25
CA GLY A 229 37.01 -2.81 13.61
C GLY A 229 36.77 -1.41 14.20
N LYS A 230 36.78 -0.36 13.37
CA LYS A 230 36.46 1.02 13.77
C LYS A 230 35.16 1.48 13.11
N PRO A 231 34.25 2.11 13.88
CA PRO A 231 33.02 2.65 13.32
C PRO A 231 33.34 3.84 12.41
N GLY A 232 32.82 3.78 11.19
CA GLY A 232 32.81 4.90 10.25
C GLY A 232 31.89 6.03 10.71
N LYS A 233 31.89 7.12 9.95
CA LYS A 233 30.96 8.23 10.18
C LYS A 233 29.53 7.76 9.85
N PRO A 234 28.53 8.06 10.68
CA PRO A 234 27.14 7.79 10.33
C PRO A 234 26.68 8.61 9.12
N GLU A 235 26.00 7.95 8.20
CA GLU A 235 25.46 8.49 6.96
C GLU A 235 23.95 8.24 6.91
N LEU A 236 23.19 9.08 6.18
CA LEU A 236 21.74 8.89 6.08
C LEU A 236 21.44 7.70 5.18
N ILE A 237 20.53 6.82 5.62
CA ILE A 237 19.97 5.77 4.76
C ILE A 237 19.04 6.38 3.70
N HIS A 238 18.77 5.63 2.64
CA HIS A 238 17.64 5.92 1.75
C HIS A 238 16.44 5.04 2.11
N SER A 239 15.23 5.60 2.00
CA SER A 239 13.98 4.86 2.15
C SER A 239 13.23 4.77 0.82
N ILE A 240 12.59 3.61 0.62
CA ILE A 240 11.75 3.31 -0.53
C ILE A 240 10.47 2.69 0.02
N ASN A 241 9.33 2.99 -0.57
CA ASN A 241 8.11 2.23 -0.32
C ASN A 241 7.33 2.00 -1.60
N GLY A 242 6.37 1.07 -1.51
CA GLY A 242 5.30 1.00 -2.48
C GLY A 242 4.23 0.01 -2.10
N SER A 243 3.08 0.17 -2.75
CA SER A 243 1.93 -0.67 -2.48
C SER A 243 2.11 -2.04 -3.18
N GLY A 244 1.90 -3.13 -2.46
CA GLY A 244 1.95 -4.50 -3.00
C GLY A 244 0.67 -5.31 -2.77
N LEU A 245 -0.56 -4.80 -2.85
CA LEU A 245 -1.10 -3.60 -3.50
C LEU A 245 -2.12 -2.92 -2.57
N ALA A 246 -2.83 -1.90 -3.05
CA ALA A 246 -4.09 -1.48 -2.41
C ALA A 246 -5.17 -2.56 -2.58
N VAL A 247 -5.49 -3.28 -1.50
CA VAL A 247 -6.32 -4.50 -1.51
C VAL A 247 -7.73 -4.21 -2.03
N GLY A 248 -8.32 -3.08 -1.62
CA GLY A 248 -9.65 -2.67 -2.09
C GLY A 248 -9.70 -2.40 -3.60
N ARG A 249 -8.65 -1.80 -4.18
CA ARG A 249 -8.56 -1.58 -5.64
C ARG A 249 -8.27 -2.88 -6.39
N ALA A 250 -7.45 -3.76 -5.82
CA ALA A 250 -7.23 -5.12 -6.36
C ALA A 250 -8.53 -5.93 -6.40
N LEU A 251 -9.37 -5.81 -5.37
CA LEU A 251 -10.70 -6.43 -5.36
C LEU A 251 -11.56 -5.94 -6.52
N VAL A 252 -11.63 -4.62 -6.74
CA VAL A 252 -12.37 -4.04 -7.89
C VAL A 252 -11.83 -4.58 -9.22
N ALA A 253 -10.51 -4.63 -9.38
CA ALA A 253 -9.89 -5.14 -10.60
C ALA A 253 -10.22 -6.62 -10.84
N VAL A 254 -10.17 -7.47 -9.81
CA VAL A 254 -10.58 -8.88 -9.91
C VAL A 254 -12.06 -8.98 -10.28
N LEU A 255 -12.95 -8.25 -9.61
CA LEU A 255 -14.38 -8.29 -9.90
C LEU A 255 -14.69 -7.89 -11.35
N GLU A 256 -14.06 -6.84 -11.86
CA GLU A 256 -14.36 -6.36 -13.22
C GLU A 256 -13.72 -7.23 -14.32
N ASN A 257 -12.50 -7.73 -14.12
CA ASN A 257 -11.79 -8.52 -15.15
C ASN A 257 -12.20 -10.00 -15.15
N TYR A 258 -12.70 -10.54 -14.04
CA TYR A 258 -13.10 -11.94 -13.92
C TYR A 258 -14.62 -12.16 -13.90
N GLN A 259 -15.42 -11.15 -14.26
CA GLN A 259 -16.87 -11.31 -14.37
C GLN A 259 -17.25 -12.21 -15.55
N ASN A 260 -18.23 -13.08 -15.34
CA ASN A 260 -18.85 -13.91 -16.36
C ASN A 260 -20.14 -13.27 -16.87
N ALA A 261 -20.66 -13.77 -18.00
CA ALA A 261 -21.88 -13.24 -18.63
C ALA A 261 -23.13 -13.35 -17.73
N ASP A 262 -23.15 -14.29 -16.78
CA ASP A 262 -24.24 -14.48 -15.81
C ASP A 262 -24.11 -13.60 -14.55
N GLY A 263 -23.06 -12.77 -14.47
CA GLY A 263 -22.78 -11.91 -13.32
C GLY A 263 -22.03 -12.59 -12.16
N SER A 264 -21.70 -13.88 -12.28
CA SER A 264 -20.76 -14.55 -11.39
C SER A 264 -19.33 -14.04 -11.64
N VAL A 265 -18.44 -14.22 -10.68
CA VAL A 265 -17.02 -13.83 -10.79
C VAL A 265 -16.14 -15.05 -10.60
N ALA A 266 -15.35 -15.37 -11.62
CA ALA A 266 -14.32 -16.40 -11.51
C ALA A 266 -13.25 -15.98 -10.51
N ILE A 267 -12.76 -16.92 -9.69
CA ILE A 267 -11.69 -16.66 -8.73
C ILE A 267 -10.35 -16.96 -9.43
N PRO A 268 -9.40 -15.99 -9.47
CA PRO A 268 -8.05 -16.21 -9.98
C PRO A 268 -7.41 -17.45 -9.35
N GLU A 269 -6.70 -18.24 -10.15
CA GLU A 269 -6.22 -19.57 -9.71
C GLU A 269 -5.36 -19.50 -8.46
N VAL A 270 -4.49 -18.48 -8.38
CA VAL A 270 -3.61 -18.22 -7.23
C VAL A 270 -4.36 -17.90 -5.93
N LEU A 271 -5.63 -17.47 -6.01
CA LEU A 271 -6.46 -17.17 -4.85
C LEU A 271 -7.31 -18.37 -4.38
N ARG A 272 -7.48 -19.40 -5.21
CA ARG A 272 -8.33 -20.57 -4.88
C ARG A 272 -7.92 -21.28 -3.58
N PRO A 273 -6.62 -21.46 -3.25
CA PRO A 273 -6.21 -22.02 -1.95
C PRO A 273 -6.73 -21.21 -0.75
N TYR A 274 -6.67 -19.88 -0.81
CA TYR A 274 -7.20 -18.97 0.22
C TYR A 274 -8.75 -18.97 0.27
N MET A 275 -9.38 -19.39 -0.82
CA MET A 275 -10.83 -19.48 -0.99
C MET A 275 -11.40 -20.88 -0.69
N ASN A 276 -10.64 -21.78 -0.04
CA ASN A 276 -11.04 -23.18 0.23
C ASN A 276 -11.43 -23.93 -1.04
N GLY A 277 -10.66 -23.73 -2.10
CA GLY A 277 -10.86 -24.38 -3.40
C GLY A 277 -12.03 -23.83 -4.22
N ALA A 278 -12.76 -22.82 -3.74
CA ALA A 278 -13.82 -22.19 -4.53
C ALA A 278 -13.22 -21.57 -5.82
N SER A 279 -13.86 -21.86 -6.95
CA SER A 279 -13.46 -21.36 -8.27
C SER A 279 -14.31 -20.20 -8.77
N VAL A 280 -15.45 -19.93 -8.14
CA VAL A 280 -16.41 -18.89 -8.56
C VAL A 280 -17.13 -18.29 -7.35
N ILE A 281 -17.50 -17.01 -7.44
CA ILE A 281 -18.44 -16.33 -6.56
C ILE A 281 -19.70 -16.02 -7.37
N ALA A 282 -20.86 -16.49 -6.91
CA ALA A 282 -22.16 -16.23 -7.54
C ALA A 282 -23.18 -15.79 -6.48
N HIS A 283 -24.29 -15.21 -6.92
CA HIS A 283 -25.45 -14.98 -6.07
C HIS A 283 -26.06 -16.34 -5.70
N GLU A 284 -26.43 -16.54 -4.43
CA GLU A 284 -27.14 -17.75 -3.98
C GLU A 284 -28.57 -17.83 -4.52
#